data_AF-A0A953LQU9-F1
#
_entry.id   AF-A0A953LQU9-F1
#
_cell.length_a   1.000
_cell.length_b   1.000
_cell.length_c   1.000
_cell.angle_alpha   90.00
_cell.angle_beta   90.00
_cell.angle_gamma   90.00
#
_symmetry.space_group_name_H-M   'P 1'
#
loop_
_entity.id
_entity.type
_entity.pdbx_description
1 polymer ?
#
loop_
_entity_poly.entity_id
_entity_poly.type
_entity_poly.pdbx_seq_one_letter_code
_entity_poly.pdbx_strand_id
1 'polypeptide(L)'
;MTILISREPVLNRSRAITATRLIVQAPPGAGACAQIAAELNRLAEAWPAARTVFVSLGGVAPDAGLLDWQVPQNAMIEIPAGALGNPATLELMQRLQQAGVSMCLDGFSAGMALPAGADFRFILADAAASIAGAPGLLLAKGLADNAQFDACIHKGFGGAAGWFFLKGVTPAKKLNPNQAQTIRLLNLVRANADIKEIEAALKQDVALSVKLLRYINSAGFGLTVEIQSFRHAVTMLGYDKLNKWLSLLLVTSSKDAAA
;
A
#
# COMPACT_ATOMS: atom_id res chain seq x y z
N MET A 1 2.83 32.81 1.60
CA MET A 1 1.61 32.02 1.83
C MET A 1 2.00 30.57 1.64
N THR A 2 1.84 29.70 2.65
CA THR A 2 2.37 28.34 2.60
C THR A 2 1.27 27.38 2.17
N ILE A 3 1.38 26.84 0.96
CA ILE A 3 0.56 25.71 0.50
C ILE A 3 1.27 24.43 0.95
N LEU A 4 0.53 23.50 1.56
CA LEU A 4 1.05 22.19 1.97
C LEU A 4 0.37 21.12 1.13
N ILE A 5 1.17 20.23 0.56
CA ILE A 5 0.68 19.10 -0.23
C ILE A 5 1.04 17.82 0.50
N SER A 6 0.01 17.08 0.89
CA SER A 6 0.15 15.75 1.48
C SER A 6 -0.35 14.70 0.49
N ARG A 7 0.05 13.45 0.72
CA ARG A 7 -0.40 12.32 -0.11
C ARG A 7 -0.84 11.14 0.73
N GLU A 8 -1.80 10.41 0.22
CA GLU A 8 -2.20 9.12 0.75
C GLU A 8 -2.47 8.11 -0.36
N PRO A 9 -2.26 6.81 -0.11
CA PRO A 9 -2.52 5.78 -1.09
C PRO A 9 -4.02 5.52 -1.19
N VAL A 10 -4.42 5.08 -2.37
CA VAL A 10 -5.76 4.53 -2.62
C VAL A 10 -5.59 3.06 -3.00
N LEU A 11 -6.21 2.19 -2.22
CA LEU A 11 -6.11 0.75 -2.33
C LEU A 11 -7.41 0.18 -2.91
N ASN A 12 -7.29 -0.86 -3.74
CA ASN A 12 -8.43 -1.68 -4.14
C ASN A 12 -8.77 -2.76 -3.09
N ARG A 13 -9.82 -3.56 -3.34
CA ARG A 13 -10.24 -4.68 -2.48
C ARG A 13 -9.13 -5.69 -2.18
N SER A 14 -8.15 -5.84 -3.07
CA SER A 14 -7.00 -6.75 -2.93
C SER A 14 -5.79 -6.11 -2.24
N ARG A 15 -5.96 -4.93 -1.62
CA ARG A 15 -4.89 -4.17 -0.94
C ARG A 15 -3.76 -3.69 -1.88
N ALA A 16 -3.97 -3.71 -3.19
CA ALA A 16 -3.03 -3.14 -4.14
C ALA A 16 -3.25 -1.63 -4.23
N ILE A 17 -2.16 -0.85 -4.17
CA ILE A 17 -2.22 0.60 -4.39
C ILE A 17 -2.51 0.85 -5.87
N THR A 18 -3.70 1.38 -6.17
CA THR A 18 -4.18 1.65 -7.54
C THR A 18 -4.16 3.13 -7.88
N ALA A 19 -4.23 4.02 -6.89
CA ALA A 19 -4.14 5.46 -7.09
C ALA A 19 -3.40 6.15 -5.93
N THR A 20 -3.06 7.42 -6.11
CA THR A 20 -2.54 8.30 -5.07
C THR A 20 -3.50 9.47 -4.91
N ARG A 21 -3.87 9.81 -3.69
CA ARG A 21 -4.66 11.00 -3.39
C ARG A 21 -3.74 12.09 -2.86
N LEU A 22 -3.62 13.18 -3.60
CA LEU A 22 -2.95 14.40 -3.18
C LEU A 22 -3.98 15.32 -2.52
N ILE A 23 -3.63 15.85 -1.34
CA ILE A 23 -4.47 16.79 -0.61
C ILE A 23 -3.69 18.08 -0.49
N VAL A 24 -4.17 19.10 -1.21
CA VAL A 24 -3.59 20.44 -1.24
C VAL A 24 -4.28 21.29 -0.20
N GLN A 25 -3.58 21.61 0.88
CA GLN A 25 -4.04 22.51 1.92
C GLN A 25 -3.57 23.92 1.59
N ALA A 26 -4.51 24.83 1.44
CA ALA A 26 -4.26 26.26 1.27
C ALA A 26 -5.13 27.05 2.25
N PRO A 27 -4.68 28.24 2.70
CA PRO A 27 -5.55 29.12 3.47
C PRO A 27 -6.80 29.48 2.65
N PRO A 28 -8.00 29.44 3.24
CA PRO A 28 -9.20 29.86 2.53
C PRO A 28 -9.15 31.36 2.26
N GLY A 29 -9.67 31.77 1.10
CA GLY A 29 -9.71 33.17 0.69
C GLY A 29 -9.93 33.34 -0.80
N ALA A 30 -10.17 34.59 -1.22
CA ALA A 30 -10.30 34.90 -2.64
C ALA A 30 -9.01 34.52 -3.40
N GLY A 31 -9.18 33.83 -4.53
CA GLY A 31 -8.06 33.38 -5.36
C GLY A 31 -7.31 32.16 -4.84
N ALA A 32 -7.81 31.46 -3.81
CA ALA A 32 -7.16 30.24 -3.30
C ALA A 32 -6.99 29.17 -4.39
N CYS A 33 -8.00 28.94 -5.23
CA CYS A 33 -7.92 27.95 -6.32
C CYS A 33 -6.86 28.32 -7.38
N ALA A 34 -6.71 29.59 -7.73
CA ALA A 34 -5.67 30.06 -8.65
C ALA A 34 -4.26 29.89 -8.07
N GLN A 35 -4.09 30.12 -6.76
CA GLN A 35 -2.83 29.86 -6.07
C GLN A 35 -2.51 28.37 -6.01
N ILE A 36 -3.52 27.52 -5.76
CA ILE A 36 -3.41 26.07 -5.82
C ILE A 36 -3.00 25.62 -7.23
N ALA A 37 -3.63 26.15 -8.27
CA ALA A 37 -3.30 25.84 -9.66
C ALA A 37 -1.84 26.20 -10.00
N ALA A 38 -1.37 27.38 -9.57
CA ALA A 38 0.01 27.80 -9.74
C ALA A 38 1.00 26.84 -9.05
N GLU A 39 0.67 26.36 -7.84
CA GLU A 39 1.52 25.40 -7.13
C GLU A 39 1.51 24.01 -7.78
N LEU A 40 0.35 23.53 -8.23
CA LEU A 40 0.24 22.26 -8.94
C LEU A 40 1.00 22.28 -10.28
N ASN A 41 1.01 23.41 -10.99
CA ASN A 41 1.83 23.59 -12.19
C ASN A 41 3.34 23.48 -11.88
N ARG A 42 3.82 23.94 -10.72
CA ARG A 42 5.23 23.77 -10.32
C ARG A 42 5.59 22.31 -10.07
N LEU A 43 4.62 21.46 -9.73
CA LEU A 43 4.84 20.03 -9.55
C LEU A 43 4.90 19.24 -10.86
N ALA A 44 4.77 19.87 -12.03
CA ALA A 44 4.71 19.18 -13.32
C ALA A 44 5.89 18.21 -13.55
N GLU A 45 7.12 18.62 -13.22
CA GLU A 45 8.32 17.78 -13.40
C GLU A 45 8.39 16.59 -12.42
N ALA A 46 7.78 16.73 -11.24
CA ALA A 46 7.79 15.72 -10.18
C ALA A 46 6.43 14.98 -10.07
N TRP A 47 5.56 15.12 -11.08
CA TRP A 47 4.21 14.61 -11.02
C TRP A 47 4.19 13.07 -10.95
N PRO A 48 3.41 12.46 -10.03
CA PRO A 48 3.35 11.00 -9.91
C PRO A 48 2.54 10.37 -11.05
N ALA A 49 3.15 10.26 -12.24
CA ALA A 49 2.52 9.79 -13.46
C ALA A 49 2.22 8.27 -13.50
N ALA A 50 2.77 7.49 -12.57
CA ALA A 50 2.70 6.02 -12.60
C ALA A 50 1.30 5.42 -12.35
N ARG A 51 0.39 6.19 -11.72
CA ARG A 51 -0.96 5.75 -11.34
C ARG A 51 -1.94 6.91 -11.45
N THR A 52 -3.24 6.63 -11.37
CA THR A 52 -4.25 7.69 -11.22
C THR A 52 -3.98 8.53 -9.97
N VAL A 53 -4.23 9.84 -10.07
CA VAL A 53 -4.03 10.80 -8.99
C VAL A 53 -5.34 11.51 -8.69
N PHE A 54 -5.85 11.39 -7.47
CA PHE A 54 -6.97 12.23 -7.01
C PHE A 54 -6.41 13.51 -6.40
N VAL A 55 -6.97 14.67 -6.73
CA VAL A 55 -6.52 15.96 -6.21
C VAL A 55 -7.64 16.62 -5.41
N SER A 56 -7.48 16.61 -4.09
CA SER A 56 -8.37 17.25 -3.12
C SER A 56 -7.88 18.63 -2.74
N LEU A 57 -8.81 19.58 -2.64
CA LEU A 57 -8.56 20.93 -2.15
C LEU A 57 -9.00 20.98 -0.68
N GLY A 58 -8.05 20.81 0.23
CA GLY A 58 -8.30 20.70 1.67
C GLY A 58 -8.85 22.00 2.25
N GLY A 59 -10.16 22.03 2.54
CA GLY A 59 -10.84 23.17 3.16
C GLY A 59 -11.16 24.33 2.21
N VAL A 60 -10.96 24.16 0.90
CA VAL A 60 -11.24 25.16 -0.12
C VAL A 60 -12.30 24.61 -1.08
N ALA A 61 -13.38 25.36 -1.29
CA ALA A 61 -14.38 25.01 -2.29
C ALA A 61 -13.77 25.23 -3.70
N PRO A 62 -13.73 24.20 -4.57
CA PRO A 62 -13.18 24.34 -5.91
C PRO A 62 -13.97 25.36 -6.75
N ASP A 63 -13.27 26.25 -7.44
CA ASP A 63 -13.85 27.24 -8.37
C ASP A 63 -13.04 27.33 -9.67
N ALA A 64 -13.50 28.18 -10.60
CA ALA A 64 -12.90 28.34 -11.92
C ALA A 64 -11.42 28.77 -11.91
N GLY A 65 -10.88 29.30 -10.81
CA GLY A 65 -9.46 29.61 -10.67
C GLY A 65 -8.56 28.36 -10.75
N LEU A 66 -9.11 27.16 -10.54
CA LEU A 66 -8.37 25.92 -10.71
C LEU A 66 -8.05 25.63 -12.20
N LEU A 67 -8.74 26.27 -13.15
CA LEU A 67 -8.57 26.03 -14.59
C LEU A 67 -7.24 26.57 -15.13
N ASP A 68 -6.52 27.41 -14.37
CA ASP A 68 -5.16 27.83 -14.68
C ASP A 68 -4.13 26.67 -14.55
N TRP A 69 -4.56 25.53 -13.99
CA TRP A 69 -3.74 24.34 -13.85
C TRP A 69 -3.71 23.54 -15.15
N GLN A 70 -2.51 23.20 -15.62
CA GLN A 70 -2.30 22.23 -16.70
C GLN A 70 -2.52 20.82 -16.15
N VAL A 71 -3.77 20.39 -16.14
CA VAL A 71 -4.19 19.11 -15.54
C VAL A 71 -3.55 17.92 -16.26
N PRO A 72 -2.73 17.10 -15.59
CA PRO A 72 -2.16 15.90 -16.18
C PRO A 72 -3.25 14.86 -16.50
N GLN A 73 -3.05 14.05 -17.54
CA GLN A 73 -4.07 13.08 -18.01
C GLN A 73 -4.50 12.05 -16.95
N ASN A 74 -3.61 11.70 -16.02
CA ASN A 74 -3.89 10.75 -14.94
C ASN A 74 -4.52 11.41 -13.71
N ALA A 75 -4.74 12.72 -13.72
CA ALA A 75 -5.33 13.45 -12.61
C ALA A 75 -6.86 13.43 -12.66
N MET A 76 -7.47 13.34 -11.49
CA MET A 76 -8.90 13.52 -11.28
C MET A 76 -9.13 14.56 -10.19
N ILE A 77 -9.99 15.53 -10.46
CA ILE A 77 -10.28 16.60 -9.51
C ILE A 77 -11.36 16.11 -8.54
N GLU A 78 -11.07 16.22 -7.25
CA GLU A 78 -11.97 15.78 -6.19
C GLU A 78 -12.95 16.91 -5.84
N ILE A 79 -14.24 16.68 -6.10
CA ILE A 79 -15.33 17.61 -5.80
C ILE A 79 -15.91 17.25 -4.43
N PRO A 80 -15.84 18.12 -3.41
CA PRO A 80 -16.47 17.86 -2.12
C PRO A 80 -18.00 17.89 -2.25
N ALA A 81 -18.68 16.92 -1.64
CA ALA A 81 -20.14 16.82 -1.60
C ALA A 81 -20.79 18.10 -1.04
N GLY A 82 -20.19 18.68 0.01
CA GLY A 82 -20.64 19.95 0.58
C GLY A 82 -20.53 21.16 -0.36
N ALA A 83 -19.76 21.05 -1.45
CA ALA A 83 -19.57 22.10 -2.45
C ALA A 83 -20.52 21.95 -3.66
N LEU A 84 -21.32 20.88 -3.77
CA LEU A 84 -22.22 20.64 -4.90
C LEU A 84 -23.37 21.66 -5.00
N GLY A 85 -23.68 22.37 -3.91
CA GLY A 85 -24.65 23.47 -3.92
C GLY A 85 -24.06 24.83 -4.27
N ASN A 86 -22.73 24.94 -4.40
CA ASN A 86 -22.06 26.21 -4.67
C ASN A 86 -22.05 26.50 -6.19
N PRO A 87 -22.60 27.64 -6.65
CA PRO A 87 -22.61 28.01 -8.07
C PRO A 87 -21.22 28.02 -8.73
N ALA A 88 -20.18 28.46 -8.03
CA ALA A 88 -18.83 28.52 -8.57
C ALA A 88 -18.25 27.10 -8.81
N THR A 89 -18.55 26.16 -7.91
CA THR A 89 -18.18 24.74 -8.08
C THR A 89 -18.93 24.12 -9.24
N LEU A 90 -20.23 24.41 -9.38
CA LEU A 90 -21.05 23.89 -10.49
C LEU A 90 -20.55 24.41 -11.84
N GLU A 91 -20.18 25.69 -11.92
CA GLU A 91 -19.54 26.26 -13.12
C GLU A 91 -18.22 25.56 -13.43
N LEU A 92 -17.36 25.37 -12.43
CA LEU A 92 -16.11 24.62 -12.59
C LEU A 92 -16.38 23.22 -13.14
N MET A 93 -17.31 22.47 -12.54
CA MET A 93 -17.63 21.10 -12.97
C MET A 93 -18.05 21.04 -14.44
N GLN A 94 -18.88 21.98 -14.89
CA GLN A 94 -19.29 22.06 -16.30
C GLN A 94 -18.08 22.31 -17.22
N ARG A 95 -17.20 23.23 -16.85
CA ARG A 95 -15.98 23.53 -17.62
C ARG A 95 -15.00 22.35 -17.65
N LEU A 96 -14.84 21.64 -16.52
CA LEU A 96 -14.03 20.42 -16.44
C LEU A 96 -14.59 19.32 -17.34
N GLN A 97 -15.90 19.13 -17.35
CA GLN A 97 -16.57 18.16 -18.22
C GLN A 97 -16.38 18.48 -19.70
N GLN A 98 -16.52 19.76 -20.09
CA GLN A 98 -16.26 20.22 -21.46
C GLN A 98 -14.79 20.01 -21.87
N ALA A 99 -13.85 20.17 -20.93
CA ALA A 99 -12.43 19.93 -21.15
C ALA A 99 -12.04 18.44 -21.08
N GLY A 100 -12.97 17.53 -20.78
CA GLY A 100 -12.69 16.10 -20.62
C GLY A 100 -11.86 15.75 -19.38
N VAL A 101 -11.79 16.65 -18.40
CA VAL A 101 -11.08 16.42 -17.14
C VAL A 101 -11.94 15.56 -16.22
N SER A 102 -11.39 14.43 -15.79
CA SER A 102 -12.09 13.49 -14.91
C SER A 102 -12.29 14.06 -13.51
N MET A 103 -13.43 13.73 -12.90
CA MET A 103 -13.77 14.13 -11.54
C MET A 103 -14.07 12.92 -10.66
N CYS A 104 -13.86 13.08 -9.36
CA CYS A 104 -14.31 12.16 -8.32
C CYS A 104 -15.04 12.93 -7.22
N LEU A 105 -15.93 12.24 -6.51
CA LEU A 105 -16.75 12.85 -5.45
C LEU A 105 -16.16 12.51 -4.09
N ASP A 106 -16.00 13.49 -3.19
CA ASP A 106 -15.61 13.27 -1.79
C ASP A 106 -16.74 13.59 -0.81
N GLY A 107 -16.94 12.72 0.18
CA GLY A 107 -17.95 12.92 1.23
C GLY A 107 -19.36 12.48 0.82
N PHE A 108 -19.47 11.45 -0.02
CA PHE A 108 -20.76 10.90 -0.40
C PHE A 108 -21.57 10.40 0.80
N SER A 109 -22.87 10.62 0.77
CA SER A 109 -23.84 10.09 1.72
C SER A 109 -25.08 9.60 0.99
N ALA A 110 -25.61 8.45 1.39
CA ALA A 110 -26.77 7.87 0.72
C ALA A 110 -27.98 8.82 0.78
N GLY A 111 -28.68 8.96 -0.35
CA GLY A 111 -29.82 9.87 -0.50
C GLY A 111 -29.45 11.32 -0.81
N MET A 112 -28.16 11.66 -0.93
CA MET A 112 -27.77 13.00 -1.37
C MET A 112 -28.19 13.28 -2.82
N ALA A 113 -28.59 14.52 -3.10
CA ALA A 113 -28.82 14.96 -4.47
C ALA A 113 -27.47 15.17 -5.18
N LEU A 114 -27.37 14.65 -6.40
CA LEU A 114 -26.23 14.86 -7.29
C LEU A 114 -26.64 15.79 -8.44
N PRO A 115 -25.76 16.69 -8.90
CA PRO A 115 -26.03 17.50 -10.07
C PRO A 115 -26.33 16.63 -11.29
N ALA A 116 -27.29 17.04 -12.12
CA ALA A 116 -27.62 16.33 -13.35
C ALA A 116 -26.40 16.29 -14.29
N GLY A 117 -26.12 15.12 -14.86
CA GLY A 117 -25.00 14.93 -15.79
C GLY A 117 -23.61 14.84 -15.13
N ALA A 118 -23.53 14.86 -13.79
CA ALA A 118 -22.27 14.62 -13.10
C ALA A 118 -21.81 13.16 -13.28
N ASP A 119 -20.65 12.97 -13.89
CA ASP A 119 -20.03 11.66 -14.11
C ASP A 119 -18.87 11.46 -13.15
N PHE A 120 -19.15 10.81 -12.02
CA PHE A 120 -18.14 10.50 -11.00
C PHE A 120 -17.82 9.01 -11.02
N ARG A 121 -16.64 8.65 -11.53
CA ARG A 121 -16.18 7.26 -11.56
C ARG A 121 -15.82 6.72 -10.18
N PHE A 122 -15.17 7.54 -9.35
CA PHE A 122 -14.75 7.18 -8.01
C PHE A 122 -15.44 8.08 -6.99
N ILE A 123 -15.91 7.46 -5.91
CA ILE A 123 -16.69 8.11 -4.85
C ILE A 123 -16.02 7.82 -3.52
N LEU A 124 -15.63 8.83 -2.77
CA LEU A 124 -15.08 8.68 -1.43
C LEU A 124 -16.17 8.95 -0.38
N ALA A 125 -16.26 8.06 0.61
CA ALA A 125 -17.21 8.18 1.70
C ALA A 125 -16.60 7.70 3.01
N ASP A 126 -17.16 8.16 4.13
CA ASP A 126 -16.80 7.63 5.45
C ASP A 126 -17.11 6.13 5.54
N ALA A 127 -16.34 5.38 6.31
CA ALA A 127 -16.55 3.95 6.53
C ALA A 127 -17.98 3.60 7.01
N ALA A 128 -18.58 4.48 7.80
CA ALA A 128 -19.94 4.33 8.30
C ALA A 128 -21.00 4.55 7.22
N ALA A 129 -20.69 5.25 6.12
CA ALA A 129 -21.65 5.61 5.08
C ALA A 129 -22.32 4.39 4.45
N SER A 130 -23.62 4.49 4.16
CA SER A 130 -24.33 3.48 3.38
C SER A 130 -23.82 3.47 1.94
N ILE A 131 -23.74 2.26 1.35
CA ILE A 131 -23.31 2.08 -0.04
C ILE A 131 -24.45 2.28 -1.05
N ALA A 132 -25.69 2.37 -0.57
CA ALA A 132 -26.87 2.41 -1.42
C ALA A 132 -26.91 3.70 -2.25
N GLY A 133 -27.17 3.55 -3.56
CA GLY A 133 -27.30 4.69 -4.48
C GLY A 133 -25.99 5.40 -4.81
N ALA A 134 -24.82 4.81 -4.51
CA ALA A 134 -23.55 5.36 -4.96
C ALA A 134 -23.49 5.35 -6.51
N PRO A 135 -23.18 6.48 -7.17
CA PRO A 135 -23.20 6.58 -8.64
C PRO A 135 -21.97 5.96 -9.32
N GLY A 136 -20.98 5.50 -8.54
CA GLY A 136 -19.69 4.99 -9.02
C GLY A 136 -19.00 4.07 -8.03
N LEU A 137 -17.71 3.82 -8.22
CA LEU A 137 -16.93 2.94 -7.34
C LEU A 137 -16.70 3.61 -5.99
N LEU A 138 -17.32 3.07 -4.95
CA LEU A 138 -17.22 3.60 -3.59
C LEU A 138 -15.93 3.16 -2.89
N LEU A 139 -15.19 4.14 -2.36
CA LEU A 139 -13.93 4.01 -1.65
C LEU A 139 -14.09 4.56 -0.23
N ALA A 140 -13.71 3.76 0.77
CA ALA A 140 -13.78 4.20 2.16
C ALA A 140 -12.63 5.18 2.46
N LYS A 141 -12.87 6.20 3.28
CA LYS A 141 -11.83 7.08 3.82
C LYS A 141 -11.95 7.18 5.34
N GLY A 142 -10.90 7.71 5.98
CA GLY A 142 -10.90 7.94 7.43
C GLY A 142 -10.74 6.67 8.27
N LEU A 143 -10.24 5.58 7.66
CA LEU A 143 -10.05 4.32 8.37
C LEU A 143 -8.94 4.42 9.43
N ALA A 144 -9.17 3.80 10.58
CA ALA A 144 -8.21 3.75 11.67
C ALA A 144 -7.20 2.61 11.52
N ASP A 145 -7.63 1.45 11.00
CA ASP A 145 -6.84 0.22 10.95
C ASP A 145 -7.27 -0.73 9.82
N ASN A 146 -6.60 -1.88 9.74
CA ASN A 146 -6.92 -2.95 8.79
C ASN A 146 -8.28 -3.62 9.04
N ALA A 147 -8.77 -3.66 10.29
CA ALA A 147 -10.04 -4.30 10.61
C ALA A 147 -11.21 -3.49 10.05
N GLN A 148 -11.14 -2.16 10.14
CA GLN A 148 -12.12 -1.27 9.49
C GLN A 148 -12.07 -1.36 7.96
N PHE A 149 -10.87 -1.53 7.38
CA PHE A 149 -10.75 -1.81 5.95
C PHE A 149 -11.49 -3.09 5.56
N ASP A 150 -11.21 -4.19 6.25
CA ASP A 150 -11.87 -5.47 5.96
C ASP A 150 -13.39 -5.34 6.12
N ALA A 151 -13.88 -4.66 7.16
CA ALA A 151 -15.30 -4.41 7.35
C ALA A 151 -15.92 -3.62 6.19
N CYS A 152 -15.24 -2.59 5.67
CA CYS A 152 -15.71 -1.84 4.49
C CYS A 152 -15.78 -2.72 3.24
N ILE A 153 -14.77 -3.56 3.01
CA ILE A 153 -14.76 -4.48 1.86
C ILE A 153 -15.91 -5.49 1.94
N HIS A 154 -16.22 -6.01 3.14
CA HIS A 154 -17.37 -6.89 3.38
C HIS A 154 -18.71 -6.17 3.18
N LYS A 155 -18.80 -4.89 3.57
CA LYS A 155 -19.97 -4.04 3.36
C LYS A 155 -20.22 -3.71 1.89
N GLY A 156 -19.22 -3.89 1.02
CA GLY A 156 -19.34 -3.72 -0.43
C GLY A 156 -18.54 -2.55 -1.02
N PHE A 157 -17.68 -1.90 -0.23
CA PHE A 157 -16.75 -0.91 -0.76
C PHE A 157 -15.77 -1.55 -1.76
N GLY A 158 -15.41 -0.81 -2.80
CA GLY A 158 -14.45 -1.20 -3.83
C GLY A 158 -12.98 -1.03 -3.42
N GLY A 159 -12.73 -0.36 -2.30
CA GLY A 159 -11.39 -0.03 -1.85
C GLY A 159 -11.41 1.01 -0.73
N ALA A 160 -10.24 1.60 -0.44
CA ALA A 160 -10.11 2.66 0.55
C ALA A 160 -8.93 3.59 0.28
N ALA A 161 -9.05 4.84 0.72
CA ALA A 161 -7.97 5.82 0.78
C ALA A 161 -7.45 5.96 2.22
N GLY A 162 -6.13 6.07 2.37
CA GLY A 162 -5.49 6.40 3.64
C GLY A 162 -4.39 5.44 4.09
N TRP A 163 -3.72 5.82 5.17
CA TRP A 163 -2.56 5.12 5.75
C TRP A 163 -2.92 4.14 6.88
N PHE A 164 -4.18 3.71 6.98
CA PHE A 164 -4.69 2.83 8.05
C PHE A 164 -3.88 1.54 8.23
N PHE A 165 -3.25 1.03 7.16
CA PHE A 165 -2.44 -0.18 7.20
C PHE A 165 -1.05 0.00 7.83
N LEU A 166 -0.59 1.25 8.03
CA LEU A 166 0.59 1.54 8.85
C LEU A 166 0.29 1.43 10.35
N LYS A 167 -0.98 1.56 10.73
CA LYS A 167 -1.45 1.39 12.10
C LYS A 167 -1.75 -0.09 12.35
N GLY A 168 -1.22 -0.62 13.45
CA GLY A 168 -1.37 -2.05 13.77
C GLY A 168 -0.38 -2.96 13.04
N VAL A 169 0.67 -2.42 12.39
CA VAL A 169 1.90 -3.20 12.19
C VAL A 169 2.42 -3.48 13.60
N THR A 170 2.08 -4.66 14.13
CA THR A 170 2.75 -5.16 15.33
C THR A 170 4.24 -5.06 15.01
N PRO A 171 5.05 -4.37 15.83
CA PRO A 171 6.49 -4.37 15.60
C PRO A 171 6.88 -5.83 15.41
N ALA A 172 7.57 -6.12 14.30
CA ALA A 172 7.96 -7.49 13.97
C ALA A 172 8.42 -8.15 15.27
N LYS A 173 7.70 -9.19 15.73
CA LYS A 173 8.02 -9.92 16.96
C LYS A 173 9.54 -10.05 16.95
N LYS A 174 10.24 -9.50 17.96
CA LYS A 174 11.72 -9.50 18.00
C LYS A 174 12.15 -10.89 17.55
N LEU A 175 12.77 -10.96 16.36
CA LEU A 175 13.17 -12.24 15.82
C LEU A 175 14.03 -12.90 16.89
N ASN A 176 13.65 -14.11 17.31
CA ASN A 176 14.55 -14.88 18.15
C ASN A 176 15.89 -14.95 17.40
N PRO A 177 17.05 -14.72 18.04
CA PRO A 177 18.36 -14.79 17.38
C PRO A 177 18.53 -16.01 16.48
N ASN A 178 17.95 -17.15 16.86
CA ASN A 178 17.96 -18.39 16.08
C ASN A 178 17.13 -18.29 14.77
N GLN A 179 16.02 -17.54 14.76
CA GLN A 179 15.23 -17.29 13.56
C GLN A 179 15.93 -16.33 12.60
N ALA A 180 16.55 -15.27 13.12
CA ALA A 180 17.33 -14.33 12.32
C ALA A 180 18.49 -15.04 11.59
N GLN A 181 19.18 -15.96 12.28
CA GLN A 181 20.26 -16.73 11.68
C GLN A 181 19.76 -17.72 10.61
N THR A 182 18.62 -18.37 10.84
CA THR A 182 17.99 -19.27 9.85
C THR A 182 17.61 -18.51 8.59
N ILE A 183 17.05 -17.29 8.72
CA ILE A 183 16.70 -16.42 7.58
C ILE A 183 17.95 -15.97 6.83
N ARG A 184 19.02 -15.60 7.54
CA ARG A 184 20.29 -15.23 6.90
C ARG A 184 20.87 -16.37 6.08
N LEU A 185 20.86 -17.59 6.61
CA LEU A 185 21.27 -18.80 5.89
C LEU A 185 20.38 -19.09 4.68
N LEU A 186 19.06 -18.96 4.83
CA LEU A 186 18.11 -19.15 3.73
C LEU A 186 18.39 -18.18 2.58
N ASN A 187 18.68 -16.92 2.86
CA ASN A 187 19.02 -15.93 1.85
C ASN A 187 20.32 -16.25 1.12
N LEU A 188 21.37 -16.69 1.83
CA LEU A 188 22.63 -17.12 1.22
C LEU A 188 22.43 -18.32 0.29
N VAL A 189 21.62 -19.30 0.70
CA VAL A 189 21.32 -20.48 -0.10
C VAL A 189 20.49 -20.11 -1.33
N ARG A 190 19.48 -19.23 -1.20
CA ARG A 190 18.68 -18.76 -2.34
C ARG A 190 19.46 -17.90 -3.34
N ALA A 191 20.51 -17.23 -2.87
CA ALA A 191 21.42 -16.44 -3.70
C ALA A 191 22.52 -17.29 -4.36
N ASN A 192 22.54 -18.62 -4.13
CA ASN A 192 23.62 -19.51 -4.54
C ASN A 192 25.01 -19.00 -4.09
N ALA A 193 25.10 -18.46 -2.87
CA ALA A 193 26.33 -17.95 -2.28
C ALA A 193 27.42 -19.03 -2.19
N ASP A 194 28.68 -18.63 -2.09
CA ASP A 194 29.80 -19.58 -1.99
C ASP A 194 29.59 -20.48 -0.76
N ILE A 195 29.89 -21.77 -0.90
CA ILE A 195 29.86 -22.76 0.18
C ILE A 195 30.66 -22.27 1.39
N LYS A 196 31.75 -21.52 1.20
CA LYS A 196 32.52 -20.89 2.30
C LYS A 196 31.71 -19.87 3.09
N GLU A 197 30.87 -19.09 2.43
CA GLU A 197 30.00 -18.08 3.08
C GLU A 197 28.87 -18.75 3.86
N ILE A 198 28.27 -19.81 3.28
CA ILE A 198 27.26 -20.63 3.94
C ILE A 198 27.87 -21.34 5.16
N GLU A 199 29.09 -21.87 5.03
CA GLU A 199 29.84 -22.49 6.13
C GLU A 199 30.12 -21.48 7.26
N ALA A 200 30.57 -20.27 6.93
CA ALA A 200 30.82 -19.22 7.91
C ALA A 200 29.55 -18.79 8.65
N ALA A 201 28.42 -18.70 7.94
CA ALA A 201 27.12 -18.41 8.55
C ALA A 201 26.62 -19.56 9.44
N LEU A 202 26.80 -20.82 9.04
CA LEU A 202 26.45 -21.99 9.87
C LEU A 202 27.26 -22.04 11.17
N LYS A 203 28.56 -21.75 11.12
CA LYS A 203 29.45 -21.80 12.29
C LYS A 203 29.08 -20.82 13.41
N GLN A 204 28.33 -19.76 13.10
CA GLN A 204 27.86 -18.80 14.10
C GLN A 204 26.73 -19.35 14.97
N ASP A 205 26.11 -20.47 14.58
CA ASP A 205 25.05 -21.13 15.36
C ASP A 205 25.32 -22.64 15.47
N VAL A 206 25.79 -23.03 16.66
CA VAL A 206 26.11 -24.43 17.01
C VAL A 206 24.86 -25.30 16.97
N ALA A 207 23.69 -24.78 17.34
CA ALA A 207 22.45 -25.54 17.38
C ALA A 207 21.94 -25.88 15.97
N LEU A 208 21.96 -24.92 15.04
CA LEU A 208 21.64 -25.16 13.62
C LEU A 208 22.62 -26.13 12.97
N SER A 209 23.90 -25.98 13.30
CA SER A 209 24.98 -26.86 12.85
C SER A 209 24.74 -28.33 13.24
N VAL A 210 24.40 -28.60 14.50
CA VAL A 210 24.09 -29.96 14.99
C VAL A 210 22.82 -30.51 14.33
N LYS A 211 21.79 -29.68 14.14
CA LYS A 211 20.56 -30.09 13.44
C LYS A 211 20.83 -30.48 12.00
N LEU A 212 21.72 -29.77 11.29
CA LEU A 212 22.09 -30.08 9.91
C LEU A 212 22.81 -31.42 9.80
N LEU A 213 23.81 -31.65 10.66
CA LEU A 213 24.55 -32.92 10.68
C LEU A 213 23.64 -34.10 11.05
N ARG A 214 22.73 -33.92 12.01
CA ARG A 214 21.73 -34.95 12.36
C ARG A 214 20.76 -35.23 11.21
N TYR A 215 20.35 -34.20 10.49
CA TYR A 215 19.47 -34.34 9.34
C TYR A 215 20.13 -35.14 8.22
N ILE A 216 21.36 -34.79 7.84
CA ILE A 216 22.07 -35.49 6.75
C ILE A 216 22.48 -36.92 7.13
N ASN A 217 22.81 -37.17 8.40
CA ASN A 217 23.14 -38.51 8.91
C ASN A 217 21.89 -39.34 9.30
N SER A 218 20.68 -38.83 9.04
CA SER A 218 19.46 -39.60 9.27
C SER A 218 19.28 -40.70 8.23
N ALA A 219 18.59 -41.78 8.61
CA ALA A 219 18.36 -42.95 7.76
C ALA A 219 17.72 -42.61 6.39
N GLY A 220 17.06 -41.46 6.27
CA GLY A 220 16.45 -40.98 5.01
C GLY A 220 17.45 -40.63 3.90
N PHE A 221 18.74 -40.46 4.21
CA PHE A 221 19.78 -40.19 3.20
C PHE A 221 20.62 -41.42 2.82
N GLY A 222 20.47 -42.55 3.51
CA GLY A 222 21.08 -43.82 3.13
C GLY A 222 22.62 -43.83 3.09
N LEU A 223 23.28 -43.00 3.90
CA LEU A 223 24.73 -42.85 3.89
C LEU A 223 25.43 -43.99 4.62
N THR A 224 26.48 -44.53 4.00
CA THR A 224 27.33 -45.58 4.58
C THR A 224 28.38 -45.02 5.54
N VAL A 225 28.68 -43.72 5.45
CA VAL A 225 29.68 -43.02 6.25
C VAL A 225 29.04 -41.79 6.89
N GLU A 226 29.37 -41.55 8.16
CA GLU A 226 28.89 -40.39 8.91
C GLU A 226 29.54 -39.09 8.41
N ILE A 227 28.72 -38.09 8.10
CA ILE A 227 29.16 -36.76 7.69
C ILE A 227 29.50 -35.96 8.94
N GLN A 228 30.78 -35.58 9.08
CA GLN A 228 31.29 -34.84 10.24
C GLN A 228 31.62 -33.36 9.96
N SER A 229 31.53 -32.89 8.71
CA SER A 229 31.88 -31.50 8.35
C SER A 229 30.77 -30.76 7.61
N PHE A 230 30.61 -29.47 7.91
CA PHE A 230 29.59 -28.61 7.29
C PHE A 230 29.79 -28.48 5.78
N ARG A 231 31.03 -28.30 5.34
CA ARG A 231 31.35 -28.21 3.92
C ARG A 231 30.91 -29.47 3.17
N HIS A 232 31.18 -30.65 3.74
CA HIS A 232 30.76 -31.91 3.15
C HIS A 232 29.24 -32.06 3.17
N ALA A 233 28.57 -31.64 4.24
CA ALA A 233 27.11 -31.64 4.34
C ALA A 233 26.44 -30.75 3.28
N VAL A 234 26.89 -29.50 3.13
CA VAL A 234 26.35 -28.54 2.14
C VAL A 234 26.59 -29.05 0.71
N THR A 235 27.78 -29.58 0.43
CA THR A 235 28.12 -30.12 -0.90
C THR A 235 27.24 -31.32 -1.27
N MET A 236 26.94 -32.18 -0.31
CA MET A 236 26.18 -33.42 -0.56
C MET A 236 24.67 -33.19 -0.61
N LEU A 237 24.13 -32.25 0.18
CA LEU A 237 22.73 -31.84 0.12
C LEU A 237 22.40 -31.03 -1.15
N GLY A 238 23.28 -30.12 -1.55
CA GLY A 238 23.02 -29.12 -2.58
C GLY A 238 22.04 -28.03 -2.12
N TYR A 239 21.93 -26.96 -2.91
CA TYR A 239 21.17 -25.74 -2.57
C TYR A 239 19.67 -26.02 -2.43
N ASP A 240 19.07 -26.83 -3.30
CA ASP A 240 17.62 -27.08 -3.28
C ASP A 240 17.14 -27.81 -2.03
N LYS A 241 17.85 -28.87 -1.62
CA LYS A 241 17.49 -29.63 -0.42
C LYS A 241 17.79 -28.84 0.85
N LEU A 242 18.87 -28.06 0.84
CA LEU A 242 19.22 -27.17 1.94
C LEU A 242 18.17 -26.05 2.12
N ASN A 243 17.70 -25.47 1.02
CA ASN A 243 16.62 -24.46 1.02
C ASN A 243 15.32 -25.03 1.59
N LYS A 244 14.91 -26.23 1.16
CA LYS A 244 13.73 -26.92 1.70
C LYS A 244 13.86 -27.21 3.19
N TRP A 245 15.02 -27.68 3.64
CA TRP A 245 15.27 -27.96 5.05
C TRP A 245 15.27 -26.70 5.92
N LEU A 246 15.93 -25.62 5.49
CA LEU A 246 15.92 -24.33 6.18
C LEU A 246 14.51 -23.71 6.24
N SER A 247 13.74 -23.85 5.15
CA SER A 247 12.34 -23.39 5.10
C SER A 247 11.47 -24.16 6.10
N LEU A 248 11.66 -25.49 6.19
CA LEU A 248 10.95 -26.32 7.16
C LEU A 248 11.32 -25.94 8.60
N LEU A 249 12.60 -25.74 8.88
CA LEU A 249 13.07 -25.29 10.20
C LEU A 249 12.48 -23.94 10.60
N LEU A 250 12.33 -23.00 9.66
CA LEU A 250 11.73 -21.70 9.92
C LEU A 250 10.26 -21.86 10.33
N VAL A 251 9.51 -22.70 9.62
CA VAL A 251 8.10 -22.97 9.88
C VAL A 251 7.91 -23.68 11.23
N THR A 252 8.73 -24.67 11.55
CA THR A 252 8.62 -25.38 12.84
C THR A 252 9.04 -24.51 14.01
N SER A 253 10.09 -23.70 13.86
CA SER A 253 10.57 -22.77 14.91
C SER A 253 9.61 -21.59 15.14
N SER A 254 8.67 -21.35 14.24
CA SER A 254 7.62 -20.35 14.40
C SER A 254 6.44 -20.85 15.26
N LYS A 255 6.22 -22.17 15.33
CA LYS A 255 5.17 -22.78 16.16
C LYS A 255 5.55 -22.88 17.64
N ASP A 256 6.82 -23.17 17.95
CA ASP A 256 7.29 -23.26 19.35
C ASP A 256 7.30 -21.91 20.09
N ALA A 257 7.31 -20.79 19.37
CA ALA A 257 7.22 -19.44 19.95
C ALA A 257 5.77 -18.95 20.17
N ALA A 258 4.78 -19.80 19.90
CA ALA A 258 3.36 -19.59 20.14
C ALA A 258 2.79 -20.54 21.21
N ALA A 259 3.65 -21.33 21.86
CA ALA A 259 3.36 -22.15 23.03
C ALA A 259 3.91 -21.48 24.31
#